data_AF-A0A955RDH3-F1
#
_entry.id   AF-A0A955RDH3-F1
#
_cell.length_a   1.000
_cell.length_b   1.000
_cell.length_c   1.000
_cell.angle_alpha   90.00
_cell.angle_beta   90.00
_cell.angle_gamma   90.00
#
_symmetry.space_group_name_H-M   'P 1'
#
loop_
_entity.id
_entity.type
_entity.pdbx_description
1 polymer ?
#
loop_
_entity_poly.entity_id
_entity_poly.type
_entity_poly.pdbx_seq_one_letter_code
_entity_poly.pdbx_strand_id
1 'polypeptide(L)'
;MTSTRNALIVALLAGCAPIDNTVDYLDNIESFAQAPNNKVDILWVVDNSNSMEEEQAALATGFVAFASQLEASGTDFQIGVITTSFDYDDDTRGRLLGDPRWITNADDYESMFAERATSAGIGGADKEKGLEAGLYALSPAGLAGPGGYNEGFVRPEAQLLVIFVSDENDCSDGGALEGEAATACYTSQDKLTPVTSFVEDYRSLKPNEDDVSASSIVGTTSSTCSEVVEGTRYLVFTGLMGGLNGDICQANWAGMLGDLGLNATGIRTRFQLEKAAQPDTIEVTVDEVAVPGSAADGWTYDVESWYLEFHGSSVPERGAQITVSYTVDPGRSEPVTTAATE
;
A
#
# COMPACT_ATOMS: atom_id res chain seq x y z
N MET A 1 19.04 85.71 40.76
CA MET A 1 18.44 85.12 41.97
C MET A 1 19.06 83.75 42.16
N THR A 2 19.61 83.54 43.35
CA THR A 2 20.50 82.44 43.73
C THR A 2 19.82 81.07 43.75
N SER A 3 20.60 80.10 43.29
CA SER A 3 20.38 78.65 43.21
C SER A 3 20.25 77.98 44.59
N THR A 4 19.31 77.03 44.71
CA THR A 4 19.37 75.96 45.72
C THR A 4 19.08 74.62 45.05
N ARG A 5 20.03 73.69 45.20
CA ARG A 5 20.01 72.31 44.71
C ARG A 5 19.04 71.45 45.55
N ASN A 6 18.17 70.69 44.89
CA ASN A 6 17.52 69.51 45.48
C ASN A 6 18.05 68.26 44.77
N ALA A 7 18.63 67.35 45.55
CA ALA A 7 19.03 66.02 45.12
C ALA A 7 17.80 65.12 45.06
N LEU A 8 17.55 64.48 43.92
CA LEU A 8 16.53 63.44 43.77
C LEU A 8 17.24 62.09 43.72
N ILE A 9 17.03 61.26 44.75
CA ILE A 9 17.46 59.86 44.79
C ILE A 9 16.43 59.07 43.98
N VAL A 10 16.84 58.50 42.85
CA VAL A 10 16.04 57.55 42.07
C VAL A 10 16.45 56.14 42.51
N ALA A 11 15.55 55.45 43.22
CA ALA A 11 15.70 54.03 43.52
C ALA A 11 15.35 53.22 42.26
N LEU A 12 16.35 52.56 41.66
CA LEU A 12 16.11 51.51 40.66
C LEU A 12 15.62 50.25 41.37
N LEU A 13 14.32 49.96 41.27
CA LEU A 13 13.79 48.62 41.47
C LEU A 13 13.94 47.88 40.14
N ALA A 14 15.00 47.07 40.01
CA ALA A 14 15.09 46.07 38.97
C ALA A 14 14.11 44.93 39.32
N GLY A 15 12.89 45.00 38.79
CA GLY A 15 12.00 43.84 38.76
C GLY A 15 12.52 42.87 37.70
N CYS A 16 12.88 41.65 38.11
CA CYS A 16 12.96 40.54 37.16
C CYS A 16 11.56 40.34 36.58
N ALA A 17 11.41 40.51 35.26
CA ALA A 17 10.26 39.95 34.57
C ALA A 17 10.30 38.43 34.76
N PRO A 18 9.18 37.76 35.09
CA PRO A 18 9.14 36.31 35.09
C PRO A 18 9.50 35.83 33.68
N ILE A 19 10.50 34.96 33.59
CA ILE A 19 10.78 34.21 32.36
C ILE A 19 9.58 33.29 32.18
N ASP A 20 8.79 33.52 31.14
CA ASP A 20 7.68 32.65 30.79
C ASP A 20 8.27 31.34 30.24
N ASN A 21 8.31 30.30 31.08
CA ASN A 21 8.70 28.95 30.66
C ASN A 21 7.47 28.22 30.12
N THR A 22 6.76 28.84 29.18
CA THR A 22 5.66 28.21 28.46
C THR A 22 6.26 27.27 27.42
N VAL A 23 5.97 25.98 27.58
CA VAL A 23 6.17 25.00 26.51
C VAL A 23 5.04 25.23 25.52
N ASP A 24 5.32 25.89 24.41
CA ASP A 24 4.38 25.99 23.30
C ASP A 24 4.33 24.63 22.60
N TYR A 25 3.14 24.05 22.54
CA TYR A 25 2.93 22.88 21.70
C TYR A 25 2.94 23.30 20.22
N LEU A 26 3.50 22.45 19.38
CA LEU A 26 3.50 22.69 17.94
C LEU A 26 2.16 22.25 17.35
N ASP A 27 1.41 23.18 16.78
CA ASP A 27 0.26 22.86 15.94
C ASP A 27 0.74 22.53 14.52
N ASN A 28 0.11 21.53 13.91
CA ASN A 28 0.38 21.07 12.56
C ASN A 28 -0.93 21.07 11.75
N ILE A 29 -0.83 21.36 10.47
CA ILE A 29 -1.93 21.24 9.51
C ILE A 29 -1.41 20.41 8.35
N GLU A 30 -2.09 19.33 8.05
CA GLU A 30 -1.79 18.45 6.93
C GLU A 30 -2.97 18.42 5.96
N SER A 31 -2.65 18.28 4.68
CA SER A 31 -3.65 18.22 3.62
C SER A 31 -3.45 16.96 2.79
N PHE A 32 -4.53 16.22 2.62
CA PHE A 32 -4.60 15.06 1.73
C PHE A 32 -5.61 15.34 0.62
N ALA A 33 -5.59 14.49 -0.40
CA ALA A 33 -6.57 14.54 -1.47
C ALA A 33 -6.98 13.11 -1.85
N GLN A 34 -8.29 12.93 -2.03
CA GLN A 34 -8.79 11.74 -2.72
C GLN A 34 -8.58 11.95 -4.22
N ALA A 35 -7.95 10.99 -4.90
CA ALA A 35 -7.71 11.11 -6.34
C ALA A 35 -9.01 11.43 -7.10
N PRO A 36 -9.02 12.43 -8.00
CA PRO A 36 -10.23 12.85 -8.71
C PRO A 36 -10.61 11.91 -9.85
N ASN A 37 -9.71 11.02 -10.25
CA ASN A 37 -9.97 10.06 -11.31
C ASN A 37 -10.50 8.74 -10.74
N ASN A 38 -11.25 8.03 -11.57
CA ASN A 38 -11.77 6.71 -11.30
C ASN A 38 -10.94 5.63 -12.02
N LYS A 39 -9.65 5.87 -12.24
CA LYS A 39 -8.80 5.00 -13.05
C LYS A 39 -7.84 4.20 -12.18
N VAL A 40 -7.77 2.90 -12.41
CA VAL A 40 -6.85 2.01 -11.70
C VAL A 40 -6.19 1.01 -12.64
N ASP A 41 -4.90 0.79 -12.50
CA ASP A 41 -4.19 -0.32 -13.11
C ASP A 41 -3.93 -1.35 -12.03
N ILE A 42 -4.38 -2.59 -12.23
CA ILE A 42 -4.36 -3.65 -11.22
C ILE A 42 -3.48 -4.77 -11.75
N LEU A 43 -2.32 -5.00 -11.13
CA LEU A 43 -1.48 -6.14 -11.43
C LEU A 43 -1.73 -7.25 -10.43
N TRP A 44 -2.16 -8.41 -10.92
CA TRP A 44 -2.16 -9.64 -10.15
C TRP A 44 -0.85 -10.39 -10.40
N VAL A 45 -0.12 -10.68 -9.33
CA VAL A 45 1.09 -11.50 -9.34
C VAL A 45 0.71 -12.82 -8.70
N VAL A 46 0.48 -13.83 -9.55
CA VAL A 46 -0.09 -15.11 -9.14
C VAL A 46 1.00 -16.17 -9.11
N ASP A 47 1.14 -16.80 -7.96
CA ASP A 47 2.05 -17.91 -7.80
C ASP A 47 1.67 -19.08 -8.72
N ASN A 48 2.67 -19.54 -9.47
CA ASN A 48 2.53 -20.58 -10.46
C ASN A 48 3.32 -21.85 -10.08
N SER A 49 3.58 -22.05 -8.79
CA SER A 49 4.09 -23.28 -8.21
C SER A 49 3.07 -24.43 -8.32
N ASN A 50 3.52 -25.67 -8.06
CA ASN A 50 2.69 -26.87 -8.20
C ASN A 50 1.53 -26.95 -7.19
N SER A 51 1.66 -26.31 -6.02
CA SER A 51 0.66 -26.36 -4.96
C SER A 51 -0.50 -25.40 -5.17
N MET A 52 -0.34 -24.40 -6.04
CA MET A 52 -1.31 -23.32 -6.26
C MET A 52 -2.53 -23.67 -7.13
N GLU A 53 -2.70 -24.93 -7.56
CA GLU A 53 -3.80 -25.32 -8.47
C GLU A 53 -5.19 -25.00 -7.87
N GLU A 54 -5.39 -25.32 -6.58
CA GLU A 54 -6.67 -25.08 -5.90
C GLU A 54 -6.92 -23.59 -5.67
N GLU A 55 -5.88 -22.85 -5.29
CA GLU A 55 -5.88 -21.41 -5.04
C GLU A 55 -6.15 -20.62 -6.32
N GLN A 56 -5.55 -20.99 -7.45
CA GLN A 56 -5.82 -20.38 -8.75
C GLN A 56 -7.29 -20.57 -9.17
N ALA A 57 -7.87 -21.75 -8.90
CA ALA A 57 -9.29 -22.01 -9.17
C ALA A 57 -10.21 -21.21 -8.21
N ALA A 58 -9.83 -21.08 -6.94
CA ALA A 58 -10.54 -20.26 -5.96
C ALA A 58 -10.50 -18.77 -6.35
N LEU A 59 -9.34 -18.27 -6.78
CA LEU A 59 -9.15 -16.92 -7.30
C LEU A 59 -10.03 -16.66 -8.52
N ALA A 60 -9.99 -17.54 -9.52
CA ALA A 60 -10.81 -17.44 -10.74
C ALA A 60 -12.31 -17.41 -10.42
N THR A 61 -12.77 -18.28 -9.51
CA THR A 61 -14.18 -18.35 -9.11
C THR A 61 -14.61 -17.13 -8.29
N GLY A 62 -13.77 -16.68 -7.38
CA GLY A 62 -14.08 -15.58 -6.46
C GLY A 62 -13.98 -14.20 -7.10
N PHE A 63 -13.29 -14.06 -8.24
CA PHE A 63 -13.05 -12.78 -8.91
C PHE A 63 -14.34 -12.02 -9.27
N VAL A 64 -15.47 -12.72 -9.46
CA VAL A 64 -16.79 -12.09 -9.66
C VAL A 64 -17.11 -11.08 -8.54
N ALA A 65 -16.76 -11.39 -7.30
CA ALA A 65 -16.98 -10.49 -6.17
C ALA A 65 -16.12 -9.22 -6.28
N PHE A 66 -14.85 -9.36 -6.67
CA PHE A 66 -13.95 -8.25 -6.95
C PHE A 66 -14.47 -7.36 -8.09
N ALA A 67 -14.83 -8.00 -9.22
CA ALA A 67 -15.30 -7.34 -10.42
C ALA A 67 -16.60 -6.56 -10.19
N SER A 68 -17.52 -7.08 -9.36
CA SER A 68 -18.75 -6.39 -9.00
C SER A 68 -18.53 -5.02 -8.33
N GLN A 69 -17.44 -4.86 -7.57
CA GLN A 69 -17.11 -3.58 -6.93
C GLN A 69 -16.57 -2.57 -7.94
N LEU A 70 -15.76 -3.02 -8.88
CA LEU A 70 -15.27 -2.19 -9.98
C LEU A 70 -16.42 -1.70 -10.86
N GLU A 71 -17.37 -2.57 -11.17
CA GLU A 71 -18.57 -2.22 -11.94
C GLU A 71 -19.47 -1.24 -11.19
N ALA A 72 -19.77 -1.51 -9.91
CA ALA A 72 -20.62 -0.65 -9.09
C ALA A 72 -20.06 0.77 -8.90
N SER A 73 -18.73 0.89 -8.85
CA SER A 73 -18.03 2.18 -8.71
C SER A 73 -17.76 2.90 -10.04
N GLY A 74 -18.11 2.27 -11.17
CA GLY A 74 -17.85 2.79 -12.51
C GLY A 74 -16.36 3.04 -12.76
N THR A 75 -15.48 2.19 -12.22
CA THR A 75 -14.02 2.35 -12.27
C THR A 75 -13.48 1.98 -13.65
N ASP A 76 -12.65 2.84 -14.25
CA ASP A 76 -11.94 2.62 -15.52
C ASP A 76 -10.62 1.86 -15.26
N PHE A 77 -10.62 0.55 -15.49
CA PHE A 77 -9.53 -0.32 -15.09
C PHE A 77 -8.71 -0.89 -16.25
N GLN A 78 -7.44 -1.17 -15.94
CA GLN A 78 -6.65 -2.19 -16.62
C GLN A 78 -6.31 -3.30 -15.63
N ILE A 79 -6.51 -4.56 -16.01
CA ILE A 79 -6.15 -5.72 -15.19
C ILE A 79 -5.10 -6.54 -15.93
N GLY A 80 -3.93 -6.64 -15.30
CA GLY A 80 -2.82 -7.45 -15.74
C GLY A 80 -2.64 -8.66 -14.84
N VAL A 81 -2.17 -9.77 -15.40
CA VAL A 81 -1.78 -10.96 -14.65
C VAL A 81 -0.37 -11.34 -15.06
N ILE A 82 0.52 -11.59 -14.10
CA ILE A 82 1.83 -12.19 -14.29
C ILE A 82 2.00 -13.34 -13.29
N THR A 83 3.09 -14.08 -13.40
CA THR A 83 3.47 -15.07 -12.40
C THR A 83 4.61 -14.59 -11.51
N THR A 84 4.86 -15.30 -10.42
CA THR A 84 6.00 -15.13 -9.49
C THR A 84 7.31 -15.69 -10.03
N SER A 85 7.26 -16.52 -11.09
CA SER A 85 8.44 -17.05 -11.77
C SER A 85 9.33 -15.94 -12.35
N PHE A 86 10.59 -15.90 -11.91
CA PHE A 86 11.54 -14.87 -12.30
C PHE A 86 12.97 -15.39 -12.44
N ASP A 87 13.15 -16.42 -13.27
CA ASP A 87 14.48 -16.85 -13.67
C ASP A 87 15.13 -15.80 -14.57
N TYR A 88 16.33 -15.30 -14.21
CA TYR A 88 16.97 -14.19 -14.92
C TYR A 88 17.46 -14.54 -16.34
N ASP A 89 17.46 -15.81 -16.70
CA ASP A 89 17.73 -16.29 -18.06
C ASP A 89 16.44 -16.46 -18.89
N ASP A 90 15.25 -16.36 -18.28
CA ASP A 90 13.97 -16.39 -18.99
C ASP A 90 13.59 -15.00 -19.50
N ASP A 91 13.41 -14.87 -20.82
CA ASP A 91 13.04 -13.62 -21.48
C ASP A 91 11.54 -13.29 -21.38
N THR A 92 10.74 -14.25 -20.91
CA THR A 92 9.30 -14.13 -20.69
C THR A 92 8.93 -13.70 -19.28
N ARG A 93 9.90 -13.66 -18.34
CA ARG A 93 9.66 -13.23 -16.95
C ARG A 93 8.97 -11.86 -16.88
N GLY A 94 7.97 -11.75 -16.01
CA GLY A 94 7.20 -10.51 -15.80
C GLY A 94 6.36 -10.04 -17.00
N ARG A 95 6.30 -10.78 -18.11
CA ARG A 95 5.39 -10.45 -19.22
C ARG A 95 3.95 -10.68 -18.78
N LEU A 96 3.07 -9.73 -19.10
CA LEU A 96 1.64 -9.89 -18.90
C LEU A 96 1.09 -11.10 -19.67
N LEU A 97 0.31 -11.92 -18.99
CA LEU A 97 -0.33 -13.11 -19.54
C LEU A 97 -1.57 -12.74 -20.36
N GLY A 98 -1.76 -13.46 -21.47
CA GLY A 98 -2.92 -13.36 -22.34
C GLY A 98 -2.79 -12.35 -23.49
N ASP A 99 -3.77 -12.42 -24.40
CA ASP A 99 -3.96 -11.49 -25.52
C ASP A 99 -5.43 -11.05 -25.53
N PRO A 100 -5.77 -9.76 -25.38
CA PRO A 100 -4.89 -8.59 -25.20
C PRO A 100 -4.02 -8.69 -23.93
N ARG A 101 -2.89 -7.97 -23.89
CA ARG A 101 -1.94 -8.03 -22.76
C ARG A 101 -2.58 -7.70 -21.40
N TRP A 102 -3.60 -6.86 -21.36
CA TRP A 102 -4.38 -6.56 -20.16
C TRP A 102 -5.87 -6.50 -20.51
N ILE A 103 -6.70 -6.66 -19.48
CA ILE A 103 -8.15 -6.67 -19.55
C ILE A 103 -8.67 -5.27 -19.19
N THR A 104 -9.73 -4.81 -19.84
CA THR A 104 -10.37 -3.50 -19.62
C THR A 104 -11.88 -3.64 -19.43
N ASN A 105 -12.56 -2.53 -19.10
CA ASN A 105 -14.03 -2.47 -19.01
C ASN A 105 -14.77 -2.84 -20.31
N ALA A 106 -14.08 -2.82 -21.46
CA ALA A 106 -14.69 -3.16 -22.74
C ALA A 106 -14.71 -4.66 -23.03
N ASP A 107 -14.02 -5.45 -22.20
CA ASP A 107 -13.79 -6.87 -22.40
C ASP A 107 -14.77 -7.74 -21.58
N ASP A 108 -14.76 -9.05 -21.84
CA ASP A 108 -15.39 -10.05 -20.96
C ASP A 108 -14.45 -10.34 -19.78
N TYR A 109 -14.31 -9.34 -18.91
CA TYR A 109 -13.22 -9.28 -17.94
C TYR A 109 -13.27 -10.39 -16.89
N GLU A 110 -14.45 -10.89 -16.50
CA GLU A 110 -14.56 -12.01 -15.56
C GLU A 110 -14.03 -13.30 -16.19
N SER A 111 -14.48 -13.63 -17.40
CA SER A 111 -14.05 -14.84 -18.10
C SER A 111 -12.56 -14.80 -18.45
N MET A 112 -12.08 -13.65 -18.93
CA MET A 112 -10.67 -13.48 -19.30
C MET A 112 -9.75 -13.50 -18.08
N PHE A 113 -10.16 -12.96 -16.95
CA PHE A 113 -9.38 -13.04 -15.73
C PHE A 113 -9.33 -14.48 -15.22
N ALA A 114 -10.48 -15.17 -15.18
CA ALA A 114 -10.54 -16.58 -14.77
C ALA A 114 -9.64 -17.48 -15.64
N GLU A 115 -9.63 -17.25 -16.96
CA GLU A 115 -8.71 -17.92 -17.88
C GLU A 115 -7.24 -17.65 -17.52
N ARG A 116 -6.86 -16.38 -17.29
CA ARG A 116 -5.46 -16.02 -16.97
C ARG A 116 -5.01 -16.52 -15.61
N ALA A 117 -5.87 -16.46 -14.60
CA ALA A 117 -5.58 -16.95 -13.26
C ALA A 117 -5.29 -18.46 -13.26
N THR A 118 -6.03 -19.24 -14.05
CA THR A 118 -5.81 -20.69 -14.18
C THR A 118 -4.74 -21.07 -15.23
N SER A 119 -4.49 -20.20 -16.21
CA SER A 119 -3.46 -20.40 -17.24
C SER A 119 -2.08 -19.89 -16.82
N ALA A 120 -1.94 -19.28 -15.64
CA ALA A 120 -0.65 -19.03 -14.99
C ALA A 120 0.19 -20.32 -14.92
N GLY A 121 -0.50 -21.46 -14.83
CA GLY A 121 0.10 -22.78 -14.79
C GLY A 121 0.66 -23.09 -13.42
N ILE A 122 1.25 -24.27 -13.31
CA ILE A 122 1.76 -24.80 -12.04
C ILE A 122 3.24 -25.24 -12.14
N GLY A 123 3.88 -24.92 -13.27
CA GLY A 123 5.26 -25.30 -13.59
C GLY A 123 6.27 -24.19 -13.38
N GLY A 124 6.02 -23.31 -12.41
CA GLY A 124 6.84 -22.15 -12.09
C GLY A 124 8.25 -22.46 -11.58
N ALA A 125 9.00 -21.40 -11.30
CA ALA A 125 10.39 -21.47 -10.85
C ALA A 125 10.49 -22.04 -9.43
N ASP A 126 11.60 -22.72 -9.13
CA ASP A 126 11.86 -23.30 -7.80
C ASP A 126 12.01 -22.23 -6.67
N LYS A 127 12.07 -20.94 -7.02
CA LYS A 127 12.11 -19.81 -6.09
C LYS A 127 11.10 -18.77 -6.57
N GLU A 128 10.05 -18.57 -5.80
CA GLU A 128 9.00 -17.62 -6.16
C GLU A 128 9.41 -16.19 -5.82
N LYS A 129 9.50 -15.30 -6.82
CA LYS A 129 10.05 -13.95 -6.70
C LYS A 129 9.03 -12.89 -7.07
N GLY A 130 7.86 -12.94 -6.44
CA GLY A 130 6.73 -12.08 -6.79
C GLY A 130 7.04 -10.59 -6.69
N LEU A 131 7.76 -10.13 -5.65
CA LEU A 131 8.09 -8.71 -5.49
C LEU A 131 8.95 -8.20 -6.65
N GLU A 132 9.95 -8.97 -7.07
CA GLU A 132 10.83 -8.64 -8.18
C GLU A 132 10.14 -8.78 -9.54
N ALA A 133 9.36 -9.85 -9.73
CA ALA A 133 8.57 -10.07 -10.95
C ALA A 133 7.58 -8.93 -11.21
N GLY A 134 6.84 -8.52 -10.17
CA GLY A 134 5.92 -7.39 -10.25
C GLY A 134 6.63 -6.08 -10.57
N LEU A 135 7.75 -5.79 -9.92
CA LEU A 135 8.50 -4.55 -10.14
C LEU A 135 9.07 -4.49 -11.55
N TYR A 136 9.61 -5.61 -12.04
CA TYR A 136 10.13 -5.71 -13.40
C TYR A 136 9.01 -5.55 -14.44
N ALA A 137 7.84 -6.15 -14.20
CA ALA A 137 6.68 -6.01 -15.07
C ALA A 137 6.18 -4.57 -15.20
N LEU A 138 6.25 -3.80 -14.11
CA LEU A 138 5.68 -2.44 -14.00
C LEU A 138 6.67 -1.32 -14.28
N SER A 139 7.97 -1.56 -14.10
CA SER A 139 8.98 -0.50 -14.20
C SER A 139 9.29 -0.13 -15.65
N PRO A 140 9.57 1.16 -15.95
CA PRO A 140 10.04 1.58 -17.25
C PRO A 140 11.37 0.93 -17.67
N ALA A 141 12.22 0.58 -16.70
CA ALA A 141 13.50 -0.10 -16.94
C ALA A 141 13.34 -1.60 -17.22
N GLY A 142 12.24 -2.21 -16.77
CA GLY A 142 11.86 -3.57 -17.09
C GLY A 142 11.00 -3.61 -18.36
N LEU A 143 9.70 -3.86 -18.20
CA LEU A 143 8.81 -4.14 -19.34
C LEU A 143 7.79 -3.05 -19.66
N ALA A 144 7.55 -2.08 -18.78
CA ALA A 144 6.50 -1.08 -19.00
C ALA A 144 6.97 0.17 -19.76
N GLY A 145 8.27 0.30 -20.02
CA GLY A 145 8.85 1.44 -20.73
C GLY A 145 8.61 1.43 -22.25
N PRO A 146 8.98 2.50 -22.96
CA PRO A 146 8.80 2.58 -24.40
C PRO A 146 9.45 1.41 -25.17
N GLY A 147 8.66 0.70 -25.98
CA GLY A 147 9.06 -0.50 -26.71
C GLY A 147 9.08 -1.79 -25.88
N GLY A 148 8.75 -1.74 -24.59
CA GLY A 148 8.68 -2.89 -23.69
C GLY A 148 7.41 -3.73 -23.87
N TYR A 149 7.46 -5.00 -23.44
CA TYR A 149 6.34 -5.92 -23.61
C TYR A 149 5.09 -5.51 -22.83
N ASN A 150 5.22 -4.76 -21.73
CA ASN A 150 4.09 -4.27 -20.93
C ASN A 150 3.82 -2.77 -21.18
N GLU A 151 4.43 -2.16 -22.22
CA GLU A 151 4.21 -0.76 -22.54
C GLU A 151 2.71 -0.44 -22.69
N GLY A 152 2.27 0.58 -21.95
CA GLY A 152 0.88 1.06 -21.92
C GLY A 152 0.04 0.56 -20.74
N PHE A 153 0.54 -0.43 -19.99
CA PHE A 153 -0.18 -0.97 -18.84
C PHE A 153 -0.29 0.04 -17.68
N VAL A 154 0.84 0.64 -17.30
CA VAL A 154 0.90 1.64 -16.21
C VAL A 154 0.56 3.03 -16.78
N ARG A 155 -0.67 3.50 -16.55
CA ARG A 155 -1.16 4.82 -16.96
C ARG A 155 -0.71 5.91 -15.98
N PRO A 156 -0.16 7.05 -16.41
CA PRO A 156 0.31 8.10 -15.50
C PRO A 156 -0.79 8.67 -14.60
N GLU A 157 -2.03 8.73 -15.08
CA GLU A 157 -3.16 9.30 -14.36
C GLU A 157 -3.94 8.29 -13.51
N ALA A 158 -3.72 6.99 -13.68
CA ALA A 158 -4.41 5.96 -12.92
C ALA A 158 -3.67 5.68 -11.60
N GLN A 159 -4.39 5.30 -10.57
CA GLN A 159 -3.77 4.62 -9.43
C GLN A 159 -3.24 3.24 -9.85
N LEU A 160 -2.31 2.69 -9.09
CA LEU A 160 -1.74 1.37 -9.31
C LEU A 160 -1.96 0.52 -8.06
N LEU A 161 -2.63 -0.62 -8.25
CA LEU A 161 -2.79 -1.64 -7.22
C LEU A 161 -2.05 -2.90 -7.65
N VAL A 162 -1.22 -3.45 -6.76
CA VAL A 162 -0.53 -4.72 -6.98
C VAL A 162 -1.06 -5.74 -5.99
N ILE A 163 -1.49 -6.91 -6.45
CA ILE A 163 -2.05 -7.96 -5.60
C ILE A 163 -1.22 -9.22 -5.78
N PHE A 164 -0.57 -9.65 -4.71
CA PHE A 164 0.20 -10.89 -4.68
C PHE A 164 -0.67 -12.04 -4.19
N VAL A 165 -0.60 -13.20 -4.84
CA VAL A 165 -1.30 -14.42 -4.42
C VAL A 165 -0.28 -15.54 -4.39
N SER A 166 0.06 -16.07 -3.21
CA SER A 166 1.11 -17.09 -3.06
C SER A 166 0.94 -17.88 -1.78
N ASP A 167 1.16 -19.19 -1.85
CA ASP A 167 1.22 -20.08 -0.70
C ASP A 167 2.64 -20.19 -0.11
N GLU A 168 3.60 -19.43 -0.64
CA GLU A 168 4.99 -19.38 -0.19
C GLU A 168 5.43 -17.96 0.23
N ASN A 169 6.67 -17.86 0.73
CA ASN A 169 7.28 -16.57 1.02
C ASN A 169 8.06 -16.04 -0.20
N ASP A 170 8.14 -14.71 -0.35
CA ASP A 170 8.89 -14.09 -1.45
C ASP A 170 10.40 -14.37 -1.34
N CYS A 171 10.99 -14.91 -2.40
CA CYS A 171 12.41 -15.23 -2.53
C CYS A 171 13.17 -14.22 -3.42
N SER A 172 12.65 -13.00 -3.57
CA SER A 172 13.29 -11.96 -4.39
C SER A 172 14.69 -11.59 -3.86
N ASP A 173 15.71 -11.76 -4.70
CA ASP A 173 17.13 -11.75 -4.29
C ASP A 173 18.06 -10.92 -5.19
N GLY A 174 17.55 -10.33 -6.28
CA GLY A 174 18.36 -9.51 -7.18
C GLY A 174 19.54 -10.24 -7.84
N GLY A 175 19.46 -11.56 -7.97
CA GLY A 175 20.47 -12.45 -8.55
C GLY A 175 21.38 -13.11 -7.51
N ALA A 176 21.26 -12.79 -6.23
CA ALA A 176 22.20 -13.23 -5.20
C ALA A 176 22.14 -14.74 -4.90
N LEU A 177 21.06 -15.42 -5.29
CA LEU A 177 20.87 -16.87 -5.10
C LEU A 177 20.75 -17.64 -6.43
N GLU A 178 21.23 -17.06 -7.54
CA GLU A 178 21.32 -17.78 -8.81
C GLU A 178 22.19 -19.03 -8.70
N GLY A 179 21.70 -20.16 -9.22
CA GLY A 179 22.38 -21.45 -9.16
C GLY A 179 22.42 -22.11 -7.78
N GLU A 180 21.92 -21.45 -6.73
CA GLU A 180 21.75 -22.05 -5.41
C GLU A 180 20.50 -22.93 -5.35
N ALA A 181 20.42 -23.83 -4.37
CA ALA A 181 19.26 -24.69 -4.16
C ALA A 181 17.95 -23.89 -3.97
N ALA A 182 16.81 -24.47 -4.33
CA ALA A 182 15.47 -23.90 -4.15
C ALA A 182 15.28 -23.32 -2.73
N THR A 183 15.69 -24.07 -1.71
CA THR A 183 15.53 -23.71 -0.31
C THR A 183 16.50 -22.62 0.19
N ALA A 184 17.36 -22.07 -0.68
CA ALA A 184 18.38 -21.11 -0.27
C ALA A 184 17.79 -19.81 0.28
N CYS A 185 16.64 -19.35 -0.24
CA CYS A 185 16.00 -18.13 0.26
C CYS A 185 15.55 -18.25 1.72
N TYR A 186 15.17 -19.45 2.18
CA TYR A 186 14.78 -19.68 3.57
C TYR A 186 15.97 -19.78 4.54
N THR A 187 17.17 -20.09 4.02
CA THR A 187 18.38 -20.33 4.83
C THR A 187 19.42 -19.21 4.74
N SER A 188 19.32 -18.36 3.71
CA SER A 188 20.23 -17.23 3.43
C SER A 188 19.44 -15.95 3.26
N GLN A 189 18.58 -15.64 4.24
CA GLN A 189 17.67 -14.48 4.19
C GLN A 189 18.42 -13.14 4.09
N ASP A 190 19.67 -13.08 4.57
CA ASP A 190 20.57 -11.94 4.45
C ASP A 190 20.97 -11.59 2.99
N LYS A 191 20.76 -12.53 2.07
CA LYS A 191 20.99 -12.33 0.63
C LYS A 191 19.75 -11.87 -0.12
N LEU A 192 18.57 -11.86 0.51
CA LEU A 192 17.35 -11.39 -0.13
C LEU A 192 17.35 -9.86 -0.23
N THR A 193 16.72 -9.33 -1.28
CA THR A 193 16.54 -7.89 -1.39
C THR A 193 15.62 -7.42 -0.25
N PRO A 194 16.00 -6.38 0.50
CA PRO A 194 15.16 -5.87 1.59
C PRO A 194 13.78 -5.42 1.10
N VAL A 195 12.74 -5.75 1.85
CA VAL A 195 11.35 -5.36 1.51
C VAL A 195 11.20 -3.84 1.39
N THR A 196 11.92 -3.07 2.22
CA THR A 196 11.91 -1.60 2.17
C THR A 196 12.42 -1.04 0.85
N SER A 197 13.39 -1.71 0.21
CA SER A 197 13.87 -1.31 -1.12
C SER A 197 12.78 -1.49 -2.18
N PHE A 198 12.01 -2.58 -2.11
CA PHE A 198 10.83 -2.74 -2.97
C PHE A 198 9.79 -1.65 -2.71
N VAL A 199 9.51 -1.29 -1.45
CA VAL A 199 8.54 -0.23 -1.14
C VAL A 199 8.93 1.08 -1.81
N GLU A 200 10.20 1.49 -1.71
CA GLU A 200 10.74 2.68 -2.37
C GLU A 200 10.58 2.59 -3.90
N ASP A 201 10.96 1.46 -4.49
CA ASP A 201 10.93 1.26 -5.94
C ASP A 201 9.50 1.24 -6.49
N TYR A 202 8.56 0.55 -5.84
CA TYR A 202 7.15 0.52 -6.26
C TYR A 202 6.50 1.90 -6.15
N ARG A 203 6.74 2.63 -5.06
CA ARG A 203 6.25 4.01 -4.89
C ARG A 203 6.77 4.95 -5.99
N SER A 204 7.98 4.71 -6.48
CA SER A 204 8.57 5.49 -7.57
C SER A 204 7.93 5.26 -8.95
N LEU A 205 7.07 4.24 -9.11
CA LEU A 205 6.39 3.93 -10.37
C LEU A 205 5.36 4.99 -10.78
N LYS A 206 4.92 5.83 -9.83
CA LYS A 206 3.98 6.93 -10.05
C LYS A 206 4.58 8.26 -9.62
N PRO A 207 4.14 9.39 -10.21
CA PRO A 207 4.59 10.72 -9.76
C PRO A 207 4.24 11.03 -8.31
N ASN A 208 3.14 10.43 -7.81
CA ASN A 208 2.71 10.52 -6.43
C ASN A 208 2.81 9.12 -5.80
N GLU A 209 3.64 8.96 -4.76
CA GLU A 209 3.89 7.66 -4.13
C GLU A 209 2.63 7.00 -3.59
N ASP A 210 1.71 7.85 -3.16
CA ASP A 210 0.39 7.55 -2.64
C ASP A 210 -0.51 6.86 -3.67
N ASP A 211 -0.29 7.10 -4.97
CA ASP A 211 -1.07 6.47 -6.05
C ASP A 211 -0.68 5.00 -6.28
N VAL A 212 0.21 4.44 -5.45
CA VAL A 212 0.60 3.03 -5.48
C VAL A 212 0.19 2.37 -4.17
N SER A 213 -0.61 1.30 -4.28
CA SER A 213 -0.92 0.43 -3.16
C SER A 213 -0.63 -1.02 -3.50
N ALA A 214 -0.44 -1.85 -2.48
CA ALA A 214 -0.25 -3.28 -2.66
C ALA A 214 -1.00 -4.06 -1.60
N SER A 215 -1.64 -5.14 -2.03
CA SER A 215 -2.36 -6.09 -1.20
C SER A 215 -1.83 -7.51 -1.44
N SER A 216 -2.16 -8.44 -0.58
CA SER A 216 -1.74 -9.84 -0.74
C SER A 216 -2.77 -10.83 -0.23
N ILE A 217 -2.83 -12.00 -0.85
CA ILE A 217 -3.52 -13.19 -0.37
C ILE A 217 -2.43 -14.25 -0.18
N VAL A 218 -2.00 -14.47 1.06
CA VAL A 218 -0.85 -15.32 1.38
C VAL A 218 -1.08 -16.10 2.68
N GLY A 219 -0.17 -17.03 2.97
CA GLY A 219 -0.09 -17.63 4.30
C GLY A 219 0.14 -16.58 5.38
N THR A 220 -0.62 -16.68 6.48
CA THR A 220 -0.58 -15.82 7.67
C THR A 220 -0.28 -16.64 8.92
N THR A 221 0.04 -15.99 10.03
CA THR A 221 0.16 -16.68 11.34
C THR A 221 -1.10 -17.47 11.77
N SER A 222 -2.28 -17.16 11.21
CA SER A 222 -3.53 -17.87 11.49
C SER A 222 -3.89 -18.96 10.46
N SER A 223 -3.10 -19.09 9.39
CA SER A 223 -3.34 -20.06 8.33
C SER A 223 -3.21 -21.50 8.85
N THR A 224 -4.13 -22.38 8.45
CA THR A 224 -4.23 -23.76 8.98
C THR A 224 -4.30 -24.86 7.93
N CYS A 225 -4.31 -24.49 6.64
CA CYS A 225 -4.30 -25.45 5.54
C CYS A 225 -2.89 -26.02 5.29
N SER A 226 -2.81 -27.14 4.58
CA SER A 226 -1.55 -27.83 4.28
C SER A 226 -0.78 -27.12 3.18
N GLU A 227 0.53 -27.37 3.12
CA GLU A 227 1.42 -26.93 2.02
C GLU A 227 1.57 -25.40 1.87
N VAL A 228 1.03 -24.63 2.82
CA VAL A 228 1.22 -23.18 2.91
C VAL A 228 2.37 -22.83 3.86
N VAL A 229 3.26 -21.96 3.40
CA VAL A 229 4.26 -21.24 4.19
C VAL A 229 3.77 -19.82 4.43
N GLU A 230 4.10 -19.25 5.59
CA GLU A 230 3.75 -17.86 5.88
C GLU A 230 4.47 -16.89 4.92
N GLY A 231 3.70 -16.08 4.20
CA GLY A 231 4.19 -15.08 3.24
C GLY A 231 4.70 -13.81 3.91
N THR A 232 5.56 -13.95 4.92
CA THR A 232 5.99 -12.86 5.83
C THR A 232 6.45 -11.61 5.08
N ARG A 233 7.23 -11.77 4.01
CA ARG A 233 7.75 -10.64 3.22
C ARG A 233 6.65 -9.90 2.46
N TYR A 234 5.66 -10.62 1.93
CA TYR A 234 4.46 -10.02 1.33
C TYR A 234 3.63 -9.28 2.39
N LEU A 235 3.43 -9.86 3.58
CA LEU A 235 2.70 -9.23 4.67
C LEU A 235 3.34 -7.90 5.12
N VAL A 236 4.68 -7.88 5.26
CA VAL A 236 5.43 -6.66 5.57
C VAL A 236 5.30 -5.64 4.43
N PHE A 237 5.48 -6.08 3.18
CA PHE A 237 5.36 -5.20 2.00
C PHE A 237 3.96 -4.55 1.92
N THR A 238 2.90 -5.35 1.97
CA THR A 238 1.50 -4.91 1.96
C THR A 238 1.21 -3.93 3.10
N GLY A 239 1.74 -4.20 4.31
CA GLY A 239 1.59 -3.30 5.46
C GLY A 239 2.22 -1.92 5.21
N LEU A 240 3.42 -1.88 4.62
CA LEU A 240 4.13 -0.63 4.29
C LEU A 240 3.51 0.11 3.08
N MET A 241 2.85 -0.62 2.19
CA MET A 241 2.15 -0.08 1.01
C MET A 241 0.68 0.26 1.27
N GLY A 242 0.22 0.13 2.52
CA GLY A 242 -1.11 0.55 2.90
C GLY A 242 -2.25 -0.22 2.21
N GLY A 243 -2.05 -1.49 1.84
CA GLY A 243 -3.15 -2.35 1.34
C GLY A 243 -3.66 -3.38 2.35
N LEU A 244 -4.38 -4.38 1.83
CA LEU A 244 -5.10 -5.39 2.60
C LEU A 244 -4.41 -6.75 2.52
N ASN A 245 -4.46 -7.50 3.63
CA ASN A 245 -3.96 -8.88 3.69
C ASN A 245 -5.13 -9.86 3.75
N GLY A 246 -5.03 -10.90 2.93
CA GLY A 246 -5.94 -12.02 2.84
C GLY A 246 -5.29 -13.32 3.28
N ASP A 247 -6.03 -14.16 4.00
CA ASP A 247 -5.55 -15.51 4.36
C ASP A 247 -5.89 -16.49 3.24
N ILE A 248 -4.84 -17.02 2.61
CA ILE A 248 -4.97 -17.97 1.49
C ILE A 248 -5.73 -19.24 1.88
N CYS A 249 -5.70 -19.64 3.15
CA CYS A 249 -6.38 -20.83 3.65
C CYS A 249 -7.90 -20.66 3.84
N GLN A 250 -8.48 -19.51 3.49
CA GLN A 250 -9.93 -19.35 3.55
C GLN A 250 -10.62 -20.25 2.52
N ALA A 251 -11.61 -21.02 2.98
CA ALA A 251 -12.38 -21.91 2.09
C ALA A 251 -13.24 -21.17 1.05
N ASN A 252 -13.48 -19.87 1.22
CA ASN A 252 -14.23 -19.05 0.28
C ASN A 252 -13.66 -17.64 0.23
N TRP A 253 -13.13 -17.24 -0.92
CA TRP A 253 -12.45 -15.96 -1.11
C TRP A 253 -13.38 -14.82 -1.53
N ALA A 254 -14.67 -15.06 -1.78
CA ALA A 254 -15.58 -14.04 -2.31
C ALA A 254 -15.68 -12.79 -1.42
N GLY A 255 -15.70 -12.95 -0.09
CA GLY A 255 -15.74 -11.81 0.84
C GLY A 255 -14.46 -10.97 0.75
N MET A 256 -13.32 -11.62 0.91
CA MET A 256 -11.99 -11.01 0.80
C MET A 256 -11.74 -10.35 -0.57
N LEU A 257 -12.13 -10.99 -1.66
CA LEU A 257 -12.04 -10.44 -3.01
C LEU A 257 -13.00 -9.26 -3.22
N GLY A 258 -14.16 -9.26 -2.55
CA GLY A 258 -15.02 -8.09 -2.48
C GLY A 258 -14.32 -6.91 -1.79
N ASP A 259 -13.66 -7.13 -0.65
CA ASP A 259 -12.92 -6.09 0.06
C ASP A 259 -11.73 -5.55 -0.75
N LEU A 260 -11.00 -6.44 -1.44
CA LEU A 260 -9.94 -6.05 -2.38
C LEU A 260 -10.51 -5.27 -3.58
N GLY A 261 -11.69 -5.64 -4.08
CA GLY A 261 -12.37 -4.93 -5.16
C GLY A 261 -12.77 -3.51 -4.74
N LEU A 262 -13.24 -3.35 -3.50
CA LEU A 262 -13.52 -2.03 -2.90
C LEU A 262 -12.23 -1.21 -2.79
N ASN A 263 -11.13 -1.80 -2.30
CA ASN A 263 -9.82 -1.15 -2.25
C ASN A 263 -9.34 -0.70 -3.65
N ALA A 264 -9.54 -1.55 -4.67
CA ALA A 264 -9.18 -1.26 -6.05
C ALA A 264 -9.96 -0.11 -6.68
N THR A 265 -11.12 0.28 -6.14
CA THR A 265 -11.84 1.48 -6.60
C THR A 265 -11.07 2.78 -6.35
N GLY A 266 -10.01 2.71 -5.53
CA GLY A 266 -9.08 3.80 -5.32
C GLY A 266 -9.53 4.84 -4.31
N ILE A 267 -10.68 4.61 -3.67
CA ILE A 267 -11.12 5.36 -2.50
C ILE A 267 -10.25 4.94 -1.32
N ARG A 268 -9.56 5.91 -0.72
CA ARG A 268 -8.74 5.66 0.45
C ARG A 268 -9.58 5.96 1.68
N THR A 269 -9.65 4.99 2.57
CA THR A 269 -10.27 5.18 3.88
C THR A 269 -9.25 5.64 4.91
N ARG A 270 -7.94 5.47 4.66
CA ARG A 270 -6.88 5.80 5.62
C ARG A 270 -5.85 6.78 5.06
N PHE A 271 -5.40 7.70 5.91
CA PHE A 271 -4.39 8.71 5.61
C PHE A 271 -3.42 8.78 6.80
N GLN A 272 -2.13 8.53 6.55
CA GLN A 272 -1.13 8.57 7.61
C GLN A 272 -0.70 10.01 7.86
N LEU A 273 -0.67 10.43 9.12
CA LEU A 273 -0.15 11.74 9.48
C LEU A 273 1.39 11.71 9.49
N GLU A 274 2.04 12.81 9.09
CA GLU A 274 3.52 12.90 9.10
C GLU A 274 4.08 12.97 10.53
N LYS A 275 3.27 13.44 11.50
CA LYS A 275 3.65 13.56 12.91
C LYS A 275 2.57 12.98 13.81
N ALA A 276 2.98 12.36 14.92
CA ALA A 276 2.06 11.96 15.97
C ALA A 276 1.16 13.11 16.42
N ALA A 277 -0.15 12.87 16.43
CA ALA A 277 -1.15 13.79 16.93
C ALA A 277 -1.58 13.48 18.35
N GLN A 278 -1.86 14.53 19.14
CA GLN A 278 -2.63 14.39 20.39
C GLN A 278 -4.10 14.15 20.03
N PRO A 279 -4.70 12.98 20.37
CA PRO A 279 -6.00 12.59 19.82
C PRO A 279 -7.14 13.59 20.05
N ASP A 280 -7.19 14.21 21.23
CA ASP A 280 -8.24 15.15 21.62
C ASP A 280 -8.12 16.53 20.92
N THR A 281 -7.07 16.74 20.11
CA THR A 281 -6.82 17.99 19.38
C THR A 281 -7.06 17.89 17.88
N ILE A 282 -7.34 16.67 17.39
CA ILE A 282 -7.51 16.43 15.96
C ILE A 282 -8.86 16.99 15.51
N GLU A 283 -8.81 17.87 14.53
CA GLU A 283 -9.97 18.34 13.78
C GLU A 283 -9.79 17.96 12.30
N VAL A 284 -10.83 17.36 11.72
CA VAL A 284 -10.82 16.90 10.33
C VAL A 284 -11.91 17.62 9.55
N THR A 285 -11.56 18.10 8.36
CA THR A 285 -12.51 18.61 7.38
C THR A 285 -12.33 17.89 6.06
N VAL A 286 -13.45 17.68 5.36
CA VAL A 286 -13.52 17.20 3.97
C VAL A 286 -14.24 18.28 3.17
N ASP A 287 -13.57 18.84 2.17
CA ASP A 287 -14.05 19.98 1.39
C ASP A 287 -14.56 21.13 2.28
N GLU A 288 -13.77 21.46 3.31
CA GLU A 288 -14.06 22.50 4.33
C GLU A 288 -15.25 22.17 5.27
N VAL A 289 -15.86 20.99 5.14
CA VAL A 289 -16.93 20.52 6.03
C VAL A 289 -16.35 19.66 7.14
N ALA A 290 -16.63 20.02 8.39
CA ALA A 290 -16.16 19.27 9.55
C ALA A 290 -16.72 17.84 9.59
N VAL A 291 -15.83 16.87 9.77
CA VAL A 291 -16.18 15.44 9.92
C VAL A 291 -16.05 15.04 11.39
N PRO A 292 -17.05 14.39 11.99
CA PRO A 292 -17.02 14.02 13.40
C PRO A 292 -16.04 12.88 13.67
N GLY A 293 -15.38 12.90 14.84
CA GLY A 293 -14.63 11.74 15.35
C GLY A 293 -15.60 10.63 15.77
N SER A 294 -15.77 9.62 14.93
CA SER A 294 -16.78 8.57 15.08
C SER A 294 -16.36 7.31 14.32
N ALA A 295 -16.34 6.18 15.02
CA ALA A 295 -16.00 4.87 14.45
C ALA A 295 -17.14 4.23 13.61
N ALA A 296 -18.32 4.85 13.58
CA ALA A 296 -19.46 4.33 12.81
C ALA A 296 -19.67 5.13 11.50
N ASP A 297 -19.49 6.44 11.57
CA ASP A 297 -19.70 7.38 10.46
C ASP A 297 -18.97 8.68 10.82
N GLY A 298 -17.74 8.84 10.34
CA GLY A 298 -16.80 9.88 10.78
C GLY A 298 -15.36 9.47 10.57
N TRP A 299 -14.47 9.82 11.51
CA TRP A 299 -13.08 9.36 11.52
C TRP A 299 -12.63 8.79 12.88
N THR A 300 -11.60 7.95 12.86
CA THR A 300 -10.82 7.50 14.01
C THR A 300 -9.34 7.75 13.78
N TYR A 301 -8.55 7.82 14.85
CA TYR A 301 -7.09 7.96 14.78
C TYR A 301 -6.41 6.85 15.56
N ASP A 302 -5.52 6.11 14.91
CA ASP A 302 -4.69 5.08 15.54
C ASP A 302 -3.37 5.70 16.01
N VAL A 303 -3.16 5.67 17.33
CA VAL A 303 -2.01 6.34 17.97
C VAL A 303 -0.68 5.62 17.76
N GLU A 304 -0.70 4.35 17.38
CA GLU A 304 0.52 3.54 17.18
C GLU A 304 1.06 3.67 15.76
N SER A 305 0.16 3.67 14.78
CA SER A 305 0.45 3.72 13.35
C SER A 305 0.31 5.11 12.72
N TRP A 306 -0.31 6.04 13.44
CA TRP A 306 -0.58 7.43 13.04
C TRP A 306 -1.55 7.56 11.86
N TYR A 307 -2.36 6.53 11.60
CA TYR A 307 -3.39 6.59 10.59
C TYR A 307 -4.66 7.25 11.11
N LEU A 308 -5.17 8.18 10.30
CA LEU A 308 -6.55 8.64 10.36
C LEU A 308 -7.39 7.75 9.43
N GLU A 309 -8.45 7.13 9.94
CA GLU A 309 -9.34 6.25 9.18
C GLU A 309 -10.76 6.82 9.14
N PHE A 310 -11.33 6.94 7.95
CA PHE A 310 -12.70 7.38 7.69
C PHE A 310 -13.68 6.21 7.62
N HIS A 311 -14.89 6.43 8.14
CA HIS A 311 -15.93 5.43 8.30
C HIS A 311 -17.25 5.89 7.68
N GLY A 312 -18.06 4.92 7.25
CA GLY A 312 -19.44 5.15 6.85
C GLY A 312 -19.57 6.07 5.62
N SER A 313 -20.49 7.02 5.71
CA SER A 313 -20.73 8.02 4.65
C SER A 313 -19.71 9.16 4.65
N SER A 314 -18.85 9.21 5.66
CA SER A 314 -17.81 10.23 5.81
C SER A 314 -16.52 9.89 5.06
N VAL A 315 -16.44 8.71 4.43
CA VAL A 315 -15.33 8.36 3.54
C VAL A 315 -15.25 9.38 2.40
N PRO A 316 -14.12 10.10 2.22
CA PRO A 316 -14.00 11.17 1.24
C PRO A 316 -14.29 10.68 -0.18
N GLU A 317 -15.16 11.40 -0.89
CA GLU A 317 -15.45 11.10 -2.30
C GLU A 317 -14.25 11.48 -3.20
N ARG A 318 -14.23 10.98 -4.44
CA ARG A 318 -13.17 11.30 -5.41
C ARG A 318 -13.04 12.81 -5.62
N GLY A 319 -11.80 13.30 -5.57
CA GLY A 319 -11.48 14.72 -5.72
C GLY A 319 -11.64 15.54 -4.45
N ALA A 320 -12.13 14.95 -3.36
CA ALA A 320 -12.28 15.65 -2.09
C ALA A 320 -10.92 16.03 -1.50
N GLN A 321 -10.86 17.23 -0.91
CA GLN A 321 -9.72 17.72 -0.17
C GLN A 321 -9.91 17.45 1.32
N ILE A 322 -8.96 16.78 1.95
CA ILE A 322 -8.98 16.50 3.39
C ILE A 322 -8.00 17.44 4.05
N THR A 323 -8.41 18.12 5.12
CA THR A 323 -7.49 18.89 5.97
C THR A 323 -7.60 18.40 7.39
N VAL A 324 -6.46 18.07 7.99
CA VAL A 324 -6.34 17.61 9.38
C VAL A 324 -5.49 18.63 10.13
N SER A 325 -6.04 19.24 11.17
CA SER A 325 -5.30 20.09 12.09
C SER A 325 -5.21 19.44 13.46
N TYR A 326 -4.05 19.50 14.08
CA TYR A 326 -3.81 18.87 15.37
C TYR A 326 -2.57 19.44 16.07
N THR A 327 -2.51 19.23 17.38
CA THR A 327 -1.32 19.51 18.17
C THR A 327 -0.41 18.28 18.19
N VAL A 328 0.88 18.46 17.88
CA VAL A 328 1.87 17.38 17.83
C VAL A 328 2.08 16.75 19.22
N ASP A 329 2.19 15.42 19.28
CA ASP A 329 2.65 14.67 20.45
C ASP A 329 4.16 14.41 20.34
N PRO A 330 5.02 15.23 20.98
CA PRO A 330 6.48 15.13 20.83
C PRO A 330 7.09 13.90 21.51
N GLY A 331 6.31 13.12 22.28
CA GLY A 331 6.79 11.96 23.03
C GLY A 331 6.72 10.63 22.29
N ARG A 332 6.10 10.61 21.10
CA ARG A 332 5.89 9.38 20.32
C ARG A 332 7.02 9.20 19.32
N SER A 333 7.67 8.04 19.37
CA SER A 333 8.53 7.60 18.27
C SER A 333 7.70 7.39 17.02
N GLU A 334 8.28 7.67 15.85
CA GLU A 334 7.70 7.28 14.56
C GLU A 334 7.21 5.83 14.62
N PRO A 335 6.06 5.51 14.00
CA PRO A 335 5.60 4.14 13.92
C PRO A 335 6.76 3.33 13.38
N VAL A 336 7.05 2.23 14.05
CA VAL A 336 7.95 1.25 13.45
C VAL A 336 7.20 0.74 12.23
N THR A 337 7.45 1.34 11.06
CA THR A 337 7.52 0.56 9.84
C THR A 337 8.38 -0.60 10.23
N THR A 338 7.88 -1.83 10.25
CA THR A 338 8.69 -3.02 10.56
C THR A 338 9.79 -3.10 9.51
N ALA A 339 10.84 -2.34 9.81
CA ALA A 339 12.03 -2.05 9.07
C ALA A 339 13.09 -2.20 10.14
N ALA A 340 13.89 -3.25 9.96
CA ALA A 340 14.89 -3.79 10.87
C ALA A 340 14.40 -4.84 11.89
N THR A 341 15.07 -5.99 11.82
CA THR A 341 15.03 -7.21 12.65
C THR A 341 13.81 -8.10 12.38
N GLU A 342 13.89 -9.21 11.65
CA GLU A 342 15.00 -10.12 11.28
C GLU A 342 14.93 -10.54 9.79
#